data_AF-A0A7V3KMI4-F1
#
_entry.id   AF-A0A7V3KMI4-F1
#
_cell.length_a   1.000
_cell.length_b   1.000
_cell.length_c   1.000
_cell.angle_alpha   90.00
_cell.angle_beta   90.00
_cell.angle_gamma   90.00
#
_symmetry.space_group_name_H-M   'P 1'
#
loop_
_entity.id
_entity.type
_entity.pdbx_description
1 polymer ?
#
loop_
_entity_poly.entity_id
_entity_poly.type
_entity_poly.pdbx_seq_one_letter_code
_entity_poly.pdbx_strand_id
1 'polypeptide(L)'
;KYTGSGGKYSTNDANAEFVAKIISIFDSDNVAWQVAELGKVDEGGGGTVAKYLAKYGMDVIDAGTPLLSMHSPFEIASKIDVYMTYKGYKAFLNSK
;
A
#
# COMPACT_ATOMS: atom_id res chain seq x y z
N LYS A 1 7.63 -1.00 -5.28
CA LYS A 1 8.57 -2.06 -5.70
C LYS A 1 9.22 -2.75 -4.48
N TYR A 2 8.47 -3.22 -3.47
CA TYR A 2 9.02 -3.25 -2.10
C TYR A 2 8.60 -4.42 -1.19
N THR A 3 8.10 -5.53 -1.75
CA THR A 3 7.62 -6.69 -1.00
C THR A 3 8.05 -8.01 -1.65
N GLY A 4 8.00 -9.12 -0.91
CA GLY A 4 8.40 -10.47 -1.35
C GLY A 4 9.81 -10.88 -0.88
N SER A 5 10.13 -12.18 -0.90
CA SER A 5 11.46 -12.70 -0.55
C SER A 5 12.35 -12.85 -1.80
N GLY A 6 13.68 -12.75 -1.64
CA GLY A 6 14.63 -13.06 -2.71
C GLY A 6 14.49 -12.17 -3.96
N GLY A 7 14.22 -10.88 -3.79
CA GLY A 7 14.05 -9.94 -4.91
C GLY A 7 12.65 -9.97 -5.54
N LYS A 8 11.60 -9.91 -4.70
CA LYS A 8 10.17 -9.81 -5.09
C LYS A 8 9.49 -11.12 -5.53
N TYR A 9 9.91 -12.26 -5.01
CA TYR A 9 9.21 -13.49 -5.31
C TYR A 9 7.77 -13.45 -4.77
N SER A 10 6.79 -13.79 -5.64
CA SER A 10 5.36 -13.94 -5.28
C SER A 10 4.63 -12.70 -4.74
N THR A 11 4.93 -11.51 -5.26
CA THR A 11 4.21 -10.26 -4.93
C THR A 11 3.63 -9.53 -6.16
N ASN A 12 2.69 -8.62 -5.96
CA ASN A 12 2.23 -7.70 -7.00
C ASN A 12 3.22 -6.52 -7.15
N ASP A 13 3.50 -6.10 -8.39
CA ASP A 13 4.25 -4.88 -8.69
C ASP A 13 3.32 -3.93 -9.46
N ALA A 14 2.91 -2.85 -8.81
CA ALA A 14 2.00 -1.88 -9.38
C ALA A 14 2.63 -1.15 -10.58
N ASN A 15 1.86 -0.95 -11.65
CA ASN A 15 2.31 -0.20 -12.83
C ASN A 15 2.62 1.26 -12.44
N ALA A 16 3.73 1.82 -12.95
CA ALA A 16 4.15 3.20 -12.71
C ALA A 16 3.08 4.24 -13.09
N GLU A 17 2.34 4.03 -14.18
CA GLU A 17 1.24 4.91 -14.60
C GLU A 17 0.09 4.89 -13.60
N PHE A 18 -0.25 3.71 -13.09
CA PHE A 18 -1.27 3.57 -12.06
C PHE A 18 -0.84 4.21 -10.74
N VAL A 19 0.42 4.03 -10.33
CA VAL A 19 0.99 4.72 -9.15
C VAL A 19 0.91 6.23 -9.32
N ALA A 20 1.30 6.77 -10.50
CA ALA A 20 1.22 8.20 -10.77
C ALA A 20 -0.23 8.73 -10.69
N LYS A 21 -1.20 7.97 -11.19
CA LYS A 21 -2.63 8.30 -11.05
C LYS A 21 -3.03 8.39 -9.57
N ILE A 22 -2.64 7.43 -8.74
CA ILE A 22 -2.96 7.43 -7.30
C ILE A 22 -2.32 8.62 -6.58
N ILE A 23 -1.05 8.92 -6.85
CA ILE A 23 -0.36 10.09 -6.27
C ILE A 23 -1.11 11.38 -6.64
N SER A 24 -1.47 11.55 -7.92
CA SER A 24 -2.21 12.73 -8.36
C SER A 24 -3.56 12.90 -7.64
N ILE A 25 -4.26 11.80 -7.36
CA ILE A 25 -5.53 11.82 -6.61
C ILE A 25 -5.29 12.25 -5.16
N PHE A 26 -4.29 11.66 -4.50
CA PHE A 26 -3.96 11.96 -3.11
C PHE A 26 -3.50 13.41 -2.94
N ASP A 27 -2.65 13.91 -3.84
CA ASP A 27 -2.18 15.30 -3.80
C ASP A 27 -3.35 16.29 -4.00
N SER A 28 -4.26 16.00 -4.94
CA SER A 28 -5.42 16.86 -5.23
C SER A 28 -6.39 16.94 -4.05
N ASP A 29 -6.55 15.86 -3.29
CA ASP A 29 -7.44 15.82 -2.13
C ASP A 29 -6.72 16.17 -0.81
N ASN A 30 -5.43 16.54 -0.84
CA ASN A 30 -4.60 16.80 0.34
C ASN A 30 -4.54 15.61 1.30
N VAL A 31 -4.30 14.41 0.77
CA VAL A 31 -4.06 13.18 1.53
C VAL A 31 -2.57 13.05 1.77
N ALA A 32 -2.14 13.07 3.03
CA ALA A 32 -0.75 12.78 3.35
C ALA A 32 -0.46 11.28 3.11
N TRP A 33 0.59 10.98 2.35
CA TRP A 33 0.99 9.62 1.99
C TRP A 33 2.50 9.42 2.12
N GLN A 34 2.94 8.17 2.18
CA GLN A 34 4.35 7.81 2.25
C GLN A 34 4.61 6.51 1.48
N VAL A 35 5.84 6.35 1.02
CA VAL A 35 6.31 5.07 0.46
C VAL A 35 6.83 4.21 1.59
N ALA A 36 6.51 2.91 1.56
CA ALA A 36 7.01 1.95 2.52
C ALA A 36 7.59 0.71 1.82
N GLU A 37 8.63 0.15 2.43
CA GLU A 37 9.17 -1.17 2.11
C GLU A 37 9.08 -2.07 3.34
N LEU A 38 8.93 -3.38 3.14
CA LEU A 38 8.85 -4.35 4.24
C LEU A 38 10.25 -4.75 4.73
N GLY A 39 10.94 -3.83 5.39
CA GLY A 39 12.30 -4.04 5.89
C GLY A 39 13.37 -4.01 4.80
N LYS A 40 14.62 -4.28 5.18
CA LYS A 40 15.73 -4.39 4.22
C LYS A 40 15.54 -5.63 3.34
N VAL A 41 16.19 -5.60 2.18
CA VAL A 41 16.25 -6.76 1.27
C VAL A 41 16.70 -7.99 2.05
N ASP A 42 15.93 -9.07 1.95
CA ASP A 42 16.14 -10.37 2.60
C ASP A 42 16.07 -10.37 4.14
N GLU A 43 15.62 -9.28 4.78
CA GLU A 43 15.33 -9.24 6.22
C GLU A 43 14.02 -9.96 6.56
N GLY A 44 13.07 -9.98 5.62
CA GLY A 44 11.77 -10.59 5.81
C GLY A 44 11.08 -10.94 4.49
N GLY A 45 9.95 -11.63 4.62
CA GLY A 45 9.05 -11.95 3.52
C GLY A 45 7.65 -11.42 3.80
N GLY A 46 7.01 -10.86 2.78
CA GLY A 46 5.62 -10.41 2.84
C GLY A 46 4.78 -11.02 1.73
N GLY A 47 3.58 -10.48 1.56
CA GLY A 47 2.70 -10.82 0.46
C GLY A 47 1.26 -10.53 0.84
N THR A 48 0.58 -9.76 0.00
CA THR A 48 -0.82 -9.41 0.19
C THR A 48 -1.70 -10.19 -0.79
N VAL A 49 -3.01 -9.97 -0.69
CA VAL A 49 -3.98 -10.52 -1.64
C VAL A 49 -3.92 -9.86 -3.03
N ALA A 50 -3.21 -8.73 -3.17
CA ALA A 50 -3.13 -7.96 -4.41
C ALA A 50 -2.70 -8.80 -5.63
N LYS A 51 -1.76 -9.73 -5.43
CA LYS A 51 -1.26 -10.62 -6.49
C LYS A 51 -2.34 -11.49 -7.12
N TYR A 52 -3.36 -11.87 -6.36
CA TYR A 52 -4.45 -12.71 -6.87
C TYR A 52 -5.41 -11.92 -7.76
N LEU A 53 -5.62 -10.63 -7.45
CA LEU A 53 -6.44 -9.74 -8.26
C LEU A 53 -5.70 -9.30 -9.53
N ALA A 54 -4.42 -8.96 -9.40
CA ALA A 54 -3.58 -8.57 -10.53
C ALA A 54 -3.48 -9.67 -11.61
N LYS A 55 -3.58 -10.96 -11.22
CA LYS A 55 -3.62 -12.08 -12.17
C LYS A 55 -4.77 -11.98 -13.19
N TYR A 56 -5.85 -11.28 -12.87
CA TYR A 56 -6.99 -11.07 -13.76
C TYR A 56 -6.84 -9.81 -14.64
N GLY A 57 -5.65 -9.20 -14.70
CA GLY A 57 -5.40 -8.01 -15.51
C GLY A 57 -5.86 -6.71 -14.86
N MET A 58 -6.15 -6.73 -13.56
CA MET A 58 -6.48 -5.52 -12.79
C MET A 58 -5.20 -4.75 -12.45
N ASP A 59 -5.25 -3.42 -12.56
CA ASP A 59 -4.25 -2.54 -11.95
C ASP A 59 -4.48 -2.48 -10.44
N VAL A 60 -3.49 -2.91 -9.65
CA VAL A 60 -3.59 -3.03 -8.19
C VAL A 60 -2.39 -2.34 -7.56
N ILE A 61 -2.62 -1.73 -6.39
CA ILE A 61 -1.58 -1.17 -5.53
C ILE A 61 -1.88 -1.52 -4.07
N ASP A 62 -0.86 -1.91 -3.32
CA ASP A 62 -0.97 -2.09 -1.87
C ASP A 62 -0.87 -0.74 -1.16
N ALA A 63 -1.87 -0.42 -0.34
CA ALA A 63 -1.92 0.76 0.51
C ALA A 63 -2.61 0.42 1.83
N GLY A 64 -2.25 1.13 2.91
CA GLY A 64 -2.86 0.93 4.21
C GLY A 64 -2.18 1.73 5.32
N THR A 65 -2.77 1.67 6.52
CA THR A 65 -2.25 2.33 7.72
C THR A 65 -1.00 1.61 8.24
N PRO A 66 0.11 2.32 8.53
CA PRO A 66 1.26 1.73 9.21
C PRO A 66 0.91 1.32 10.64
N LEU A 67 1.48 0.19 11.08
CA LEU A 67 1.29 -0.37 12.41
C LEU A 67 2.63 -0.58 13.12
N LEU A 68 2.63 -0.45 14.43
CA LEU A 68 3.70 -0.94 15.29
C LEU A 68 3.30 -2.27 15.93
N SER A 69 4.26 -3.18 16.05
CA SER A 69 4.09 -4.51 16.63
C SER A 69 2.99 -5.35 15.95
N MET A 70 2.99 -5.35 14.61
CA MET A 70 2.07 -6.16 13.80
C MET A 70 2.09 -7.63 14.23
N HIS A 71 0.92 -8.25 14.33
CA HIS A 71 0.66 -9.60 14.88
C HIS A 71 0.81 -9.78 16.40
N SER A 72 1.11 -8.73 17.18
CA SER A 72 1.06 -8.84 18.64
C SER A 72 -0.39 -8.87 19.14
N PRO A 73 -0.65 -9.34 20.38
CA PRO A 73 -1.98 -9.23 20.99
C PRO A 73 -2.47 -7.78 21.17
N PHE A 74 -1.59 -6.79 21.02
CA PHE A 74 -1.91 -5.37 21.16
C PHE A 74 -1.12 -4.52 20.16
N GLU A 75 -1.67 -4.36 18.97
CA GLU A 75 -1.12 -3.53 17.90
C GLU A 75 -1.39 -2.05 18.16
N ILE A 76 -0.51 -1.18 17.64
CA ILE A 76 -0.64 0.27 17.78
C ILE A 76 -0.72 0.92 16.40
N ALA A 77 -1.71 1.80 16.24
CA ALA A 77 -1.90 2.62 15.06
C ALA A 77 -2.01 4.10 15.44
N SER A 78 -1.53 4.98 14.56
CA SER A 78 -1.72 6.42 14.66
C SER A 78 -3.13 6.82 14.25
N LYS A 79 -3.80 7.65 15.05
CA LYS A 79 -5.13 8.20 14.69
C LYS A 79 -5.08 9.03 13.41
N ILE A 80 -3.97 9.74 13.18
CA ILE A 80 -3.78 10.58 11.99
C ILE A 80 -3.67 9.70 10.76
N ASP A 81 -2.88 8.62 10.83
CA ASP A 81 -2.70 7.72 9.68
C ASP A 81 -3.97 6.93 9.36
N VAL A 82 -4.76 6.54 10.38
CA VAL A 82 -6.09 5.94 10.18
C VAL A 82 -7.01 6.91 9.44
N TYR A 83 -7.04 8.19 9.85
CA TYR A 83 -7.87 9.20 9.20
C TYR A 83 -7.42 9.47 7.75
N MET A 84 -6.11 9.59 7.51
CA MET A 84 -5.56 9.80 6.17
C MET A 84 -5.81 8.60 5.25
N THR A 85 -5.75 7.38 5.78
CA THR A 85 -6.11 6.16 5.02
C THR A 85 -7.57 6.18 4.59
N TYR A 86 -8.49 6.51 5.52
CA TYR A 86 -9.91 6.71 5.19
C TYR A 86 -10.08 7.77 4.10
N LYS A 87 -9.42 8.93 4.27
CA LYS A 87 -9.50 10.04 3.33
C LYS A 87 -8.97 9.65 1.95
N GLY A 88 -7.85 8.93 1.88
CA GLY A 88 -7.26 8.43 0.65
C GLY A 88 -8.20 7.50 -0.12
N TYR A 89 -8.83 6.54 0.56
CA TYR A 89 -9.82 5.67 -0.09
C TYR A 89 -11.05 6.43 -0.57
N LYS A 90 -11.53 7.39 0.22
CA LYS A 90 -12.64 8.26 -0.18
C LYS A 90 -12.27 9.09 -1.42
N ALA A 91 -11.07 9.66 -1.46
CA ALA A 91 -10.57 10.43 -2.60
C ALA A 91 -10.50 9.56 -3.87
N PHE A 92 -9.95 8.34 -3.76
CA PHE A 92 -9.90 7.38 -4.85
C PHE A 92 -11.31 7.02 -5.38
N LEU A 93 -12.25 6.69 -4.49
CA LEU A 93 -13.62 6.34 -4.90
C LEU A 93 -14.38 7.50 -5.55
N ASN A 94 -14.03 8.74 -5.22
CA ASN A 94 -14.64 9.95 -5.80
C ASN A 94 -13.90 10.46 -7.04
N SER A 95 -12.66 10.01 -7.28
CA SER A 95 -11.92 10.31 -8.50
C SER A 95 -12.56 9.55 -9.67
N LYS A 96 -13.11 10.30 -10.62
CA LYS A 96 -13.62 9.76 -11.89
C LYS A 96 -12.55 9.90 -12.95
#